data_AF-A0A7Y2I026-F1
#
_entry.id   AF-A0A7Y2I026-F1
#
_cell.length_a   1.000
_cell.length_b   1.000
_cell.length_c   1.000
_cell.angle_alpha   90.00
_cell.angle_beta   90.00
_cell.angle_gamma   90.00
#
_symmetry.space_group_name_H-M   'P 1'
#
loop_
_entity.id
_entity.type
_entity.pdbx_description
1 polymer ?
#
loop_
_entity_poly.entity_id
_entity_poly.type
_entity_poly.pdbx_seq_one_letter_code
_entity_poly.pdbx_strand_id
1 'polypeptide(L)'
;MALTALLRRPRFKLPARRLGADLFWWRESSDLHTMVTIYPPGMTNGPVPPVTLACALFDADGTPAGQWTEPVAPTRPVVIDSVRVREERDVPADGVLAVIVSPPRGARRLDMPYSRLYSLIDWYSDEGELVSLHNDQSLQDSTKPIEFTEIVFREADDERTYLILLAGDQPQPAGSLTLEAKNHEGRTLAGTYPNHMTPFSRHRIELAGVMPGLAEFCGDRPAALSGTFACHGLFTRPYVMSETTRLNGYHGGDRYEWDGLPRRRYTALGGRGQVNPMAVLNTEELRTFVNIFNTHGHLEDDCWVDAYLSDADGTLAAFRERWLCATRHELARGAVEDLLPPPDTEFVGHIALCYHDDGRPKFPGTVQALMEYRTAHNTARVMAWADEWNSRERLARPDVTLKAYYRVLHDGRFRSFISITNSGLDLDYDRTAEYTVRLVNVAGEERVTTGRVGPQATQFIAIDELFPDVQSFFGDTPAGIVVVESALDLALVHFTRHRRSGVWSVEHFMSIATDVDGAWQLPCGS
;
A
#
# COMPACT_ATOMS: atom_id res chain seq x y z
N MET A 1 47.28 0.19 -6.45
CA MET A 1 47.35 1.41 -5.61
C MET A 1 46.32 2.43 -6.08
N ALA A 2 45.06 2.27 -5.70
CA ALA A 2 44.01 3.28 -5.93
C ALA A 2 42.82 3.07 -4.97
N LEU A 3 43.07 2.86 -3.67
CA LEU A 3 42.02 2.64 -2.66
C LEU A 3 42.00 3.71 -1.55
N THR A 4 42.78 4.79 -1.70
CA THR A 4 43.05 5.73 -0.59
C THR A 4 42.54 7.15 -0.86
N ALA A 5 41.67 7.33 -1.85
CA ALA A 5 41.07 8.63 -2.20
C ALA A 5 39.53 8.59 -2.22
N LEU A 6 38.90 7.66 -1.49
CA LEU A 6 37.56 7.87 -0.95
C LEU A 6 37.68 8.90 0.19
N LEU A 7 37.83 10.15 -0.26
CA LEU A 7 37.83 11.36 0.53
C LEU A 7 36.72 11.29 1.57
N ARG A 8 37.06 11.69 2.80
CA ARG A 8 36.17 11.79 3.95
C ARG A 8 34.95 12.65 3.60
N ARG A 9 33.93 12.08 2.96
CA ARG A 9 32.62 12.70 2.85
C ARG A 9 32.15 12.97 4.28
N PRO A 10 31.62 14.17 4.57
CA PRO A 10 31.06 14.45 5.89
C PRO A 10 29.98 13.39 6.18
N ARG A 11 30.24 12.53 7.17
CA ARG A 11 29.27 11.52 7.59
C ARG A 11 28.10 12.24 8.22
N PHE A 12 26.93 12.13 7.60
CA PHE A 12 25.68 12.48 8.27
C PHE A 12 25.60 11.69 9.57
N LYS A 13 25.27 12.39 10.65
CA LYS A 13 25.06 11.76 11.95
C LYS A 13 23.59 11.86 12.27
N LEU A 14 22.96 10.71 12.42
CA LEU A 14 21.58 10.65 12.91
C LEU A 14 21.48 11.38 14.26
N PRO A 15 20.37 12.11 14.50
CA PRO A 15 20.11 12.71 15.80
C PRO A 15 20.21 11.68 16.93
N ALA A 16 20.97 12.03 17.98
CA ALA A 16 21.24 11.11 19.09
C ALA A 16 19.99 10.65 19.86
N ARG A 17 18.91 11.44 19.79
CA ARG A 17 17.63 11.16 20.47
C ARG A 17 16.50 10.86 19.49
N ARG A 18 16.79 10.34 18.28
CA ARG A 18 15.73 9.94 17.34
C ARG A 18 14.84 8.85 17.95
N LEU A 19 13.57 8.84 17.55
CA LEU A 19 12.66 7.73 17.80
C LEU A 19 12.76 6.69 16.67
N GLY A 20 12.88 7.15 15.42
CA GLY A 20 13.14 6.36 14.22
C GLY A 20 13.13 7.26 12.98
N ALA A 21 13.03 6.67 11.79
CA ALA A 21 12.91 7.42 10.54
C ALA A 21 12.24 6.61 9.45
N ASP A 22 11.48 7.28 8.59
CA ASP A 22 10.97 6.73 7.33
C ASP A 22 11.83 7.24 6.17
N LEU A 23 12.04 6.39 5.17
CA LEU A 23 12.81 6.69 3.96
C LEU A 23 11.88 6.74 2.76
N PHE A 24 12.08 7.72 1.89
CA PHE A 24 11.27 7.95 0.70
C PHE A 24 12.17 8.08 -0.53
N TRP A 25 11.72 7.52 -1.66
CA TRP A 25 12.39 7.78 -2.93
C TRP A 25 12.01 9.19 -3.40
N TRP A 26 13.00 10.08 -3.38
CA TRP A 26 12.85 11.47 -3.79
C TRP A 26 13.07 11.62 -5.29
N ARG A 27 12.14 12.25 -5.99
CA ARG A 27 12.23 12.61 -7.40
C ARG A 27 11.75 14.05 -7.61
N GLU A 28 12.54 14.81 -8.34
CA GLU A 28 12.25 16.15 -8.77
C GLU A 28 12.96 16.45 -10.09
N SER A 29 12.30 16.15 -11.20
CA SER A 29 12.76 16.48 -12.55
C SER A 29 11.70 17.28 -13.32
N SER A 30 11.95 17.58 -14.59
CA SER A 30 10.92 18.10 -15.49
C SER A 30 9.75 17.14 -15.68
N ASP A 31 9.97 15.85 -15.40
CA ASP A 31 9.09 14.76 -15.82
C ASP A 31 8.49 13.99 -14.64
N LEU A 32 8.98 14.19 -13.41
CA LEU A 32 8.48 13.47 -12.24
C LEU A 32 8.80 14.20 -10.93
N HIS A 33 7.81 14.29 -10.07
CA HIS A 33 7.82 14.94 -8.76
C HIS A 33 7.47 13.92 -7.68
N THR A 34 7.86 14.20 -6.45
CA THR A 34 7.51 13.42 -5.25
C THR A 34 6.70 14.25 -4.28
N MET A 35 5.56 13.72 -3.85
CA MET A 35 4.81 14.25 -2.72
C MET A 35 4.76 13.21 -1.62
N VAL A 36 5.05 13.64 -0.39
CA VAL A 36 4.94 12.81 0.81
C VAL A 36 3.91 13.44 1.72
N THR A 37 2.86 12.67 2.06
CA THR A 37 1.83 13.07 3.02
C THR A 37 1.97 12.24 4.28
N ILE A 38 2.22 12.90 5.41
CA ILE A 38 2.36 12.27 6.72
C ILE A 38 1.17 12.68 7.58
N TYR A 39 0.43 11.69 8.06
CA TYR A 39 -0.62 11.92 9.04
C TYR A 39 -0.03 12.01 10.45
N PRO A 40 -0.52 12.90 11.33
CA PRO A 40 0.02 13.03 12.68
C PRO A 40 -0.06 11.69 13.44
N PRO A 41 1.05 11.24 14.07
CA PRO A 41 1.08 10.01 14.87
C PRO A 41 0.04 9.99 16.01
N GLY A 42 -0.41 11.16 16.45
CA GLY A 42 -1.39 11.36 17.51
C GLY A 42 -2.80 10.82 17.21
N MET A 43 -3.07 10.45 15.96
CA MET A 43 -4.34 9.82 15.59
C MET A 43 -4.21 8.33 15.34
N THR A 44 -3.03 7.79 15.02
CA THR A 44 -2.87 6.34 14.81
C THR A 44 -2.51 5.57 16.09
N ASN A 45 -1.97 6.23 17.13
CA ASN A 45 -1.44 5.58 18.34
C ASN A 45 -1.85 6.26 19.67
N GLY A 46 -2.98 6.98 19.71
CA GLY A 46 -3.39 7.77 20.88
C GLY A 46 -2.63 9.09 21.04
N PRO A 47 -2.78 9.83 22.16
CA PRO A 47 -2.16 11.15 22.33
C PRO A 47 -0.63 11.08 22.35
N VAL A 48 -0.01 11.25 21.18
CA VAL A 48 1.44 11.30 21.02
C VAL A 48 1.97 12.68 21.42
N PRO A 49 3.03 12.77 22.26
CA PRO A 49 3.69 14.04 22.57
C PRO A 49 4.14 14.76 21.29
N PRO A 50 4.21 16.10 21.29
CA PRO A 50 4.65 16.85 20.11
C PRO A 50 6.01 16.35 19.61
N VAL A 51 6.08 15.81 18.40
CA VAL A 51 7.34 15.40 17.76
C VAL A 51 7.83 16.49 16.80
N THR A 52 9.12 16.47 16.52
CA THR A 52 9.69 17.24 15.39
C THR A 52 10.14 16.27 14.32
N LEU A 53 9.83 16.58 13.06
CA LEU A 53 10.36 15.87 11.90
C LEU A 53 11.59 16.62 11.41
N ALA A 54 12.74 15.95 11.44
CA ALA A 54 13.95 16.41 10.80
C ALA A 54 14.06 15.72 9.44
N CYS A 55 14.00 16.49 8.37
CA CYS A 55 14.13 16.01 7.00
C CYS A 55 15.60 16.12 6.58
N ALA A 56 16.16 15.02 6.07
CA ALA A 56 17.50 14.98 5.51
C ALA A 56 17.42 14.36 4.11
N LEU A 57 17.83 15.13 3.11
CA LEU A 57 17.84 14.71 1.72
C LEU A 57 19.26 14.30 1.31
N PHE A 58 19.34 13.17 0.64
CA PHE A 58 20.56 12.59 0.08
C PHE A 58 20.39 12.43 -1.43
N ASP A 59 21.48 12.54 -2.19
CA ASP A 59 21.48 12.15 -3.60
C ASP A 59 21.34 10.63 -3.77
N ALA A 60 21.27 10.16 -5.02
CA ALA A 60 21.16 8.73 -5.34
C ALA A 60 22.29 7.86 -4.75
N ASP A 61 23.47 8.42 -4.51
CA ASP A 61 24.66 7.72 -3.99
C ASP A 61 24.79 7.81 -2.45
N GLY A 62 23.87 8.51 -1.78
CA GLY A 62 23.88 8.70 -0.33
C GLY A 62 24.72 9.90 0.15
N THR A 63 25.05 10.85 -0.73
CA THR A 63 25.69 12.11 -0.32
C THR A 63 24.64 13.05 0.27
N PRO A 64 24.86 13.60 1.48
CA PRO A 64 23.94 14.58 2.05
C PRO A 64 23.86 15.83 1.17
N ALA A 65 22.64 16.26 0.86
CA ALA A 65 22.39 17.38 -0.03
C ALA A 65 21.57 18.51 0.61
N GLY A 66 20.67 18.20 1.55
CA GLY A 66 19.86 19.22 2.22
C GLY A 66 19.29 18.74 3.55
N GLN A 67 19.02 19.67 4.46
CA GLN A 67 18.38 19.38 5.75
C GLN A 67 17.44 20.49 6.19
N TRP A 68 16.34 20.10 6.82
CA TRP A 68 15.37 21.02 7.42
C TRP A 68 14.50 20.35 8.46
N THR A 69 13.57 21.12 9.02
CA THR A 69 12.59 20.65 9.98
C THR A 69 11.19 21.00 9.51
N GLU A 70 10.28 20.04 9.58
CA GLU A 70 8.85 20.27 9.37
C GLU A 70 8.14 20.42 10.72
N PRO A 71 7.28 21.44 10.90
CA PRO A 71 6.45 21.56 12.08
C PRO A 71 5.36 20.48 12.06
N VAL A 72 5.18 19.78 13.18
CA VAL A 72 4.07 18.83 13.37
C VAL A 72 3.07 19.43 14.32
N ALA A 73 1.81 19.52 13.89
CA ALA A 73 0.68 19.77 14.77
C ALA A 73 -0.17 18.50 14.88
N PRO A 74 -0.79 18.21 16.05
CA PRO A 74 -1.53 16.98 16.28
C PRO A 74 -2.67 16.69 15.30
N THR A 75 -3.24 17.73 14.68
CA THR A 75 -4.42 17.66 13.81
C THR A 75 -4.15 18.06 12.36
N ARG A 76 -2.89 18.34 12.00
CA ARG A 76 -2.55 18.82 10.65
C ARG A 76 -1.68 17.80 9.92
N PRO A 77 -2.09 17.32 8.73
CA PRO A 77 -1.19 16.52 7.91
C PRO A 77 0.04 17.36 7.53
N VAL A 78 1.18 16.71 7.46
CA VAL A 78 2.41 17.30 6.93
C VAL A 78 2.55 16.86 5.48
N VAL A 79 2.64 17.82 4.56
CA VAL A 79 2.86 17.57 3.13
C VAL A 79 4.22 18.11 2.74
N ILE A 80 5.09 17.23 2.27
CA ILE A 80 6.41 17.55 1.73
C ILE A 80 6.33 17.32 0.22
N ASP A 81 6.36 18.40 -0.56
CA ASP A 81 6.27 18.37 -2.02
C ASP A 81 7.61 18.80 -2.64
N SER A 82 8.14 17.98 -3.53
CA SER A 82 9.43 18.20 -4.16
C SER A 82 9.49 19.46 -5.01
N VAL A 83 8.39 19.85 -5.65
CA VAL A 83 8.30 21.10 -6.41
C VAL A 83 8.53 22.30 -5.51
N ARG A 84 7.82 22.33 -4.37
CA ARG A 84 7.93 23.40 -3.38
C ARG A 84 9.30 23.43 -2.72
N VAL A 85 9.84 22.26 -2.36
CA VAL A 85 11.17 22.16 -1.76
C VAL A 85 12.24 22.69 -2.72
N ARG A 86 12.15 22.40 -4.03
CA ARG A 86 13.07 22.93 -5.07
C ARG A 86 12.99 24.45 -5.22
N GLU A 87 11.80 25.02 -5.16
CA GLU A 87 11.62 26.48 -5.25
C GLU A 87 12.22 27.20 -4.04
N GLU A 88 12.10 26.59 -2.86
CA GLU A 88 12.63 27.14 -1.62
C GLU A 88 14.13 26.84 -1.42
N ARG A 89 14.66 25.78 -2.07
CA ARG A 89 15.97 25.19 -1.75
C ARG A 89 16.65 24.60 -2.99
N ASP A 90 17.98 24.74 -3.04
CA ASP A 90 18.82 24.05 -4.03
C ASP A 90 19.06 22.59 -3.59
N VAL A 91 18.26 21.66 -4.12
CA VAL A 91 18.27 20.23 -3.75
C VAL A 91 18.40 19.33 -4.98
N PRO A 92 18.92 18.08 -4.82
CA PRO A 92 19.09 17.14 -5.92
C PRO A 92 17.74 16.70 -6.50
N ALA A 93 17.78 16.36 -7.79
CA ALA A 93 16.64 15.88 -8.57
C ALA A 93 16.24 14.42 -8.24
N ASP A 94 17.11 13.61 -7.65
CA ASP A 94 16.84 12.19 -7.39
C ASP A 94 17.68 11.69 -6.21
N GLY A 95 17.07 10.92 -5.32
CA GLY A 95 17.76 10.35 -4.16
C GLY A 95 16.86 9.84 -3.06
N VAL A 96 17.27 10.03 -1.80
CA VAL A 96 16.56 9.54 -0.62
C VAL A 96 16.21 10.70 0.30
N LEU A 97 14.93 10.89 0.58
CA LEU A 97 14.48 11.72 1.68
C LEU A 97 14.33 10.85 2.93
N ALA A 98 15.12 11.13 3.97
CA ALA A 98 14.94 10.55 5.29
C ALA A 98 14.17 11.53 6.18
N VAL A 99 12.99 11.11 6.66
CA VAL A 99 12.19 11.87 7.63
C VAL A 99 12.38 11.26 9.01
N ILE A 100 13.18 11.94 9.83
CA ILE A 100 13.64 11.46 11.13
C ILE A 100 12.75 12.04 12.22
N VAL A 101 12.13 11.17 13.01
CA VAL A 101 11.25 11.58 14.11
C VAL A 101 12.07 11.77 15.37
N SER A 102 11.94 12.95 16.00
CA SER A 102 12.61 13.27 17.25
C SER A 102 11.61 13.72 18.32
N PRO A 103 11.82 13.36 19.60
CA PRO A 103 11.01 13.85 20.70
C PRO A 103 11.29 15.33 20.95
N PRO A 104 10.40 16.05 21.65
CA PRO A 104 10.62 17.45 21.95
C PRO A 104 11.83 17.63 22.87
N ARG A 105 12.52 18.78 22.75
CA ARG A 105 13.70 19.10 23.57
C ARG A 105 13.33 19.02 25.06
N GLY A 106 14.15 18.33 25.85
CA GLY A 106 13.95 18.18 27.29
C GLY A 106 12.98 17.06 27.72
N ALA A 107 12.29 16.39 26.78
CA ALA A 107 11.53 15.19 27.12
C ALA A 107 12.46 14.13 27.73
N ARG A 108 12.03 13.49 28.82
CA ARG A 108 12.61 12.19 29.23
C ARG A 108 12.43 11.24 28.05
N ARG A 109 13.37 10.29 27.88
CA ARG A 109 13.30 9.31 26.79
C ARG A 109 11.86 8.79 26.76
N LEU A 110 11.15 9.04 25.66
CA LEU A 110 9.84 8.45 25.48
C LEU A 110 10.15 6.97 25.29
N ASP A 111 9.72 6.13 26.24
CA ASP A 111 9.80 4.68 26.13
C ASP A 111 8.76 4.14 25.12
N MET A 112 8.40 4.97 24.11
CA MET A 112 7.51 4.57 23.05
C MET A 112 8.35 4.00 21.91
N PRO A 113 8.14 2.73 21.52
CA PRO A 113 8.70 2.24 20.28
C PRO A 113 8.10 3.05 19.14
N TYR A 114 8.93 3.79 18.41
CA TYR A 114 8.53 4.26 17.09
C TYR A 114 8.38 3.04 16.20
N SER A 115 7.16 2.80 15.73
CA SER A 115 6.92 1.81 14.70
C SER A 115 7.21 2.44 13.33
N ARG A 116 6.39 3.39 12.86
CA ARG A 116 6.53 4.12 11.57
C ARG A 116 5.71 5.42 11.56
N LEU A 117 5.85 6.25 10.51
CA LEU A 117 4.94 7.39 10.26
C LEU A 117 3.67 6.99 9.50
N TYR A 118 3.62 5.81 8.87
CA TYR A 118 2.49 5.38 8.02
C TYR A 118 2.15 6.43 6.95
N SER A 119 3.19 6.94 6.33
CA SER A 119 3.15 8.00 5.35
C SER A 119 2.70 7.51 3.99
N LEU A 120 2.15 8.41 3.19
CA LEU A 120 1.71 8.15 1.82
C LEU A 120 2.66 8.90 0.87
N ILE A 121 3.05 8.25 -0.22
CA ILE A 121 3.95 8.82 -1.24
C ILE A 121 3.28 8.79 -2.61
N ASP A 122 3.52 9.86 -3.37
CA ASP A 122 3.14 10.01 -4.76
C ASP A 122 4.36 10.29 -5.61
N TRP A 123 4.47 9.61 -6.75
CA TRP A 123 5.29 10.04 -7.88
C TRP A 123 4.38 10.48 -9.01
N TYR A 124 4.44 11.76 -9.38
CA TYR A 124 3.50 12.35 -10.33
C TYR A 124 4.19 13.26 -11.34
N SER A 125 3.56 13.51 -12.49
CA SER A 125 4.04 14.49 -13.46
C SER A 125 2.92 15.33 -14.04
N ASP A 126 3.24 16.53 -14.52
CA ASP A 126 2.27 17.39 -15.21
C ASP A 126 1.83 16.82 -16.58
N GLU A 127 2.63 15.90 -17.15
CA GLU A 127 2.36 15.20 -18.41
C GLU A 127 1.60 13.87 -18.23
N GLY A 128 1.24 13.53 -16.99
CA GLY A 128 0.25 12.50 -16.71
C GLY A 128 0.75 11.21 -16.09
N GLU A 129 1.94 11.18 -15.50
CA GLU A 129 2.37 10.08 -14.64
C GLU A 129 1.72 10.21 -13.26
N LEU A 130 1.34 9.08 -12.66
CA LEU A 130 0.84 9.02 -11.30
C LEU A 130 1.01 7.61 -10.72
N VAL A 131 1.73 7.52 -9.61
CA VAL A 131 1.83 6.33 -8.77
C VAL A 131 1.73 6.77 -7.32
N SER A 132 0.86 6.14 -6.56
CA SER A 132 0.61 6.42 -5.15
C SER A 132 0.63 5.13 -4.34
N LEU A 133 1.26 5.16 -3.17
CA LEU A 133 1.27 4.05 -2.21
C LEU A 133 1.66 4.52 -0.80
N HIS A 134 1.39 3.71 0.21
CA HIS A 134 1.90 3.95 1.55
C HIS A 134 3.36 3.47 1.67
N ASN A 135 4.15 4.18 2.47
CA ASN A 135 5.56 3.89 2.62
C ASN A 135 5.81 2.77 3.64
N ASP A 136 6.53 1.75 3.19
CA ASP A 136 6.98 0.61 3.97
C ASP A 136 8.51 0.52 4.04
N GLN A 137 9.21 1.65 3.98
CA GLN A 137 10.66 1.73 4.16
C GLN A 137 11.03 2.62 5.34
N SER A 138 11.60 2.04 6.40
CA SER A 138 11.90 2.73 7.65
C SER A 138 13.14 2.19 8.35
N LEU A 139 13.90 3.05 9.02
CA LEU A 139 15.01 2.61 9.87
C LEU A 139 14.46 1.85 11.08
N GLN A 140 14.98 0.64 11.30
CA GLN A 140 14.61 -0.21 12.43
C GLN A 140 15.86 -0.87 13.01
N ASP A 141 15.95 -0.98 14.34
CA ASP A 141 17.03 -1.70 15.02
C ASP A 141 16.84 -3.23 14.92
N SER A 142 16.72 -3.76 13.70
CA SER A 142 16.65 -5.20 13.40
C SER A 142 17.90 -5.66 12.63
N THR A 143 18.30 -6.89 12.90
CA THR A 143 19.37 -7.61 12.17
C THR A 143 18.85 -8.85 11.47
N LYS A 144 17.54 -9.10 11.50
CA LYS A 144 16.93 -10.22 10.79
C LYS A 144 16.86 -9.89 9.30
N PRO A 145 17.19 -10.83 8.41
CA PRO A 145 16.88 -10.69 7.00
C PRO A 145 15.38 -10.47 6.81
N ILE A 146 15.03 -9.65 5.82
CA ILE A 146 13.66 -9.47 5.37
C ILE A 146 13.42 -10.45 4.23
N GLU A 147 12.34 -11.20 4.32
CA GLU A 147 11.82 -11.99 3.21
C GLU A 147 10.63 -11.26 2.64
N PHE A 148 10.67 -10.92 1.36
CA PHE A 148 9.54 -10.32 0.67
C PHE A 148 9.01 -11.27 -0.40
N THR A 149 7.70 -11.20 -0.57
CA THR A 149 6.90 -12.00 -1.49
C THR A 149 5.81 -11.09 -2.08
N GLU A 150 4.76 -11.64 -2.68
CA GLU A 150 3.62 -10.86 -3.20
C GLU A 150 3.97 -9.85 -4.32
N ILE A 151 5.03 -10.10 -5.09
CA ILE A 151 5.37 -9.23 -6.22
C ILE A 151 4.89 -9.90 -7.51
N VAL A 152 3.88 -9.33 -8.17
CA VAL A 152 3.52 -9.70 -9.56
C VAL A 152 4.12 -8.67 -10.51
N PHE A 153 4.90 -9.16 -11.47
CA PHE A 153 5.46 -8.33 -12.51
C PHE A 153 5.25 -8.97 -13.88
N ARG A 154 5.38 -8.17 -14.92
CA ARG A 154 5.55 -8.63 -16.30
C ARG A 154 6.84 -8.00 -16.80
N GLU A 155 7.67 -8.80 -17.45
CA GLU A 155 8.87 -8.30 -18.13
C GLU A 155 8.69 -8.62 -19.63
N ALA A 156 8.74 -7.59 -20.46
CA ALA A 156 8.55 -7.70 -21.91
C ALA A 156 9.44 -6.69 -22.63
N ASP A 157 9.52 -6.77 -23.96
CA ASP A 157 10.38 -5.85 -24.74
C ASP A 157 10.01 -4.36 -24.55
N ASP A 158 8.74 -4.07 -24.24
CA ASP A 158 8.18 -2.74 -23.99
C ASP A 158 7.89 -2.46 -22.51
N GLU A 159 8.24 -3.38 -21.60
CA GLU A 159 7.99 -3.25 -20.16
C GLU A 159 9.23 -3.65 -19.35
N ARG A 160 9.80 -2.68 -18.64
CA ARG A 160 10.92 -2.92 -17.73
C ARG A 160 10.48 -2.79 -16.29
N THR A 161 10.78 -3.80 -15.48
CA THR A 161 10.46 -3.77 -14.05
C THR A 161 11.73 -3.53 -13.21
N TYR A 162 11.56 -2.66 -12.21
CA TYR A 162 12.58 -2.26 -11.26
C TYR A 162 12.10 -2.54 -9.84
N LEU A 163 13.01 -3.04 -8.99
CA LEU A 163 12.86 -2.92 -7.54
C LEU A 163 13.57 -1.66 -7.06
N ILE A 164 12.87 -0.82 -6.32
CA ILE A 164 13.43 0.36 -5.67
C ILE A 164 13.63 0.02 -4.19
N LEU A 165 14.90 -0.05 -3.81
CA LEU A 165 15.33 -0.24 -2.41
C LEU A 165 16.07 1.00 -1.93
N LEU A 166 15.69 1.47 -0.74
CA LEU A 166 16.33 2.61 -0.08
C LEU A 166 17.22 2.08 1.03
N ALA A 167 18.53 2.31 0.92
CA ALA A 167 19.48 1.84 1.92
C ALA A 167 19.34 2.62 3.23
N GLY A 168 19.45 1.92 4.35
CA GLY A 168 19.41 2.52 5.69
C GLY A 168 20.68 3.31 6.04
N ASP A 169 20.91 3.54 7.32
CA ASP A 169 22.07 4.30 7.82
C ASP A 169 23.38 3.48 7.85
N GLN A 170 23.28 2.17 7.62
CA GLN A 170 24.40 1.25 7.52
C GLN A 170 24.63 0.79 6.08
N PRO A 171 25.89 0.62 5.65
CA PRO A 171 26.19 0.08 4.33
C PRO A 171 25.77 -1.39 4.23
N GLN A 172 25.27 -1.81 3.07
CA GLN A 172 24.94 -3.20 2.78
C GLN A 172 25.98 -3.80 1.83
N PRO A 173 26.50 -5.01 2.10
CA PRO A 173 27.48 -5.64 1.23
C PRO A 173 26.86 -6.02 -0.13
N ALA A 174 27.72 -6.21 -1.12
CA ALA A 174 27.34 -6.87 -2.38
C ALA A 174 26.73 -8.25 -2.10
N GLY A 175 25.68 -8.61 -2.85
CA GLY A 175 24.96 -9.86 -2.66
C GLY A 175 24.02 -9.91 -1.45
N SER A 176 23.75 -8.77 -0.82
CA SER A 176 22.77 -8.67 0.28
C SER A 176 21.32 -8.92 -0.17
N LEU A 177 21.02 -8.77 -1.47
CA LEU A 177 19.70 -9.01 -2.05
C LEU A 177 19.75 -10.23 -2.99
N THR A 178 18.92 -11.22 -2.71
CA THR A 178 18.67 -12.38 -3.57
C THR A 178 17.23 -12.38 -4.04
N LEU A 179 17.01 -12.69 -5.31
CA LEU A 179 15.70 -12.69 -5.96
C LEU A 179 15.44 -14.04 -6.63
N GLU A 180 14.18 -14.48 -6.59
CA GLU A 180 13.68 -15.64 -7.32
C GLU A 180 12.36 -15.28 -8.00
N ALA A 181 12.32 -15.39 -9.33
CA ALA A 181 11.12 -15.29 -10.13
C ALA A 181 10.56 -16.68 -10.43
N LYS A 182 9.23 -16.85 -10.37
CA LYS A 182 8.51 -18.06 -10.78
C LYS A 182 7.48 -17.70 -11.85
N ASN A 183 7.52 -18.36 -13.00
CA ASN A 183 6.61 -18.10 -14.10
C ASN A 183 5.33 -18.95 -14.03
N HIS A 184 4.42 -18.73 -14.99
CA HIS A 184 3.16 -19.45 -15.11
C HIS A 184 3.28 -20.96 -15.41
N GLU A 185 4.46 -21.44 -15.79
CA GLU A 185 4.75 -22.87 -16.01
C GLU A 185 5.34 -23.54 -14.75
N GLY A 186 5.50 -22.78 -13.66
CA GLY A 186 6.13 -23.24 -12.43
C GLY A 186 7.66 -23.31 -12.46
N ARG A 187 8.30 -22.84 -13.54
CA ARG A 187 9.76 -22.74 -13.62
C ARG A 187 10.25 -21.60 -12.75
N THR A 188 11.49 -21.70 -12.26
CA THR A 188 12.13 -20.67 -11.46
C THR A 188 13.38 -20.10 -12.14
N LEU A 189 13.66 -18.83 -11.90
CA LEU A 189 14.88 -18.13 -12.30
C LEU A 189 15.33 -17.28 -11.10
N ALA A 190 16.60 -17.39 -10.72
CA ALA A 190 17.12 -16.71 -9.55
C ALA A 190 18.35 -15.86 -9.88
N GLY A 191 18.57 -14.82 -9.08
CA GLY A 191 19.68 -13.90 -9.24
C GLY A 191 20.04 -13.19 -7.94
N THR A 192 21.25 -12.63 -7.91
CA THR A 192 21.81 -11.94 -6.74
C THR A 192 22.28 -10.55 -7.15
N TYR A 193 21.85 -9.52 -6.44
CA TYR A 193 22.26 -8.15 -6.73
C TYR A 193 23.75 -7.95 -6.42
N PRO A 194 24.61 -7.62 -7.42
CA PRO A 194 26.05 -7.68 -7.25
C PRO A 194 26.66 -6.44 -6.60
N ASN A 195 25.88 -5.36 -6.44
CA ASN A 195 26.41 -4.08 -5.98
C ASN A 195 26.26 -3.92 -4.46
N HIS A 196 27.22 -3.23 -3.86
CA HIS A 196 27.10 -2.75 -2.49
C HIS A 196 26.13 -1.56 -2.43
N MET A 197 25.51 -1.36 -1.28
CA MET A 197 24.62 -0.21 -1.03
C MET A 197 25.26 0.71 -0.01
N THR A 198 25.47 1.98 -0.38
CA THR A 198 25.98 3.00 0.53
C THR A 198 24.88 3.46 1.49
N PRO A 199 25.20 4.03 2.66
CA PRO A 199 24.16 4.55 3.55
C PRO A 199 23.31 5.62 2.87
N PHE A 200 21.99 5.57 3.07
CA PHE A 200 21.01 6.52 2.50
C PHE A 200 21.07 6.66 0.97
N SER A 201 21.49 5.62 0.25
CA SER A 201 21.44 5.59 -1.21
C SER A 201 20.14 4.97 -1.73
N ARG A 202 19.81 5.31 -2.98
CA ARG A 202 18.67 4.74 -3.69
C ARG A 202 19.16 3.75 -4.74
N HIS A 203 18.69 2.51 -4.65
CA HIS A 203 18.98 1.44 -5.61
C HIS A 203 17.76 1.16 -6.49
N ARG A 204 17.85 1.56 -7.76
CA ARG A 204 16.91 1.20 -8.81
C ARG A 204 17.43 -0.05 -9.53
N ILE A 205 16.91 -1.20 -9.16
CA ILE A 205 17.44 -2.52 -9.54
C ILE A 205 16.59 -3.08 -10.67
N GLU A 206 17.13 -3.06 -11.90
CA GLU A 206 16.48 -3.66 -13.07
C GLU A 206 16.45 -5.19 -12.92
N LEU A 207 15.26 -5.79 -12.96
CA LEU A 207 15.11 -7.23 -12.72
C LEU A 207 15.86 -8.07 -13.75
N ALA A 208 15.79 -7.70 -15.03
CA ALA A 208 16.52 -8.37 -16.11
C ALA A 208 18.05 -8.25 -15.97
N GLY A 209 18.54 -7.22 -15.28
CA GLY A 209 19.96 -7.07 -14.97
C GLY A 209 20.44 -8.01 -13.86
N VAL A 210 19.56 -8.41 -12.94
CA VAL A 210 19.84 -9.37 -11.87
C VAL A 210 19.57 -10.82 -12.33
N MET A 211 18.58 -11.02 -13.18
CA MET A 211 18.15 -12.31 -13.70
C MET A 211 18.14 -12.27 -15.24
N PRO A 212 19.29 -12.49 -15.91
CA PRO A 212 19.36 -12.45 -17.37
C PRO A 212 18.41 -13.46 -18.03
N GLY A 213 17.73 -13.03 -19.10
CA GLY A 213 16.72 -13.85 -19.81
C GLY A 213 15.31 -13.77 -19.23
N LEU A 214 15.04 -12.82 -18.31
CA LEU A 214 13.74 -12.70 -17.63
C LEU A 214 12.54 -12.52 -18.57
N ALA A 215 12.68 -11.72 -19.64
CA ALA A 215 11.59 -11.51 -20.60
C ALA A 215 11.19 -12.82 -21.32
N GLU A 216 12.16 -13.60 -21.83
CA GLU A 216 11.90 -14.92 -22.43
C GLU A 216 11.32 -15.90 -21.39
N PHE A 217 11.81 -15.81 -20.16
CA PHE A 217 11.33 -16.64 -19.05
C PHE A 217 9.85 -16.38 -18.71
N CYS A 218 9.42 -15.11 -18.70
CA CYS A 218 8.05 -14.68 -18.48
C CYS A 218 7.14 -14.93 -19.70
N GLY A 219 7.67 -14.71 -20.90
CA GLY A 219 6.88 -14.56 -22.12
C GLY A 219 5.90 -13.39 -21.97
N ASP A 220 4.68 -13.54 -22.50
CA ASP A 220 3.63 -12.50 -22.41
C ASP A 220 2.83 -12.53 -21.10
N ARG A 221 3.22 -13.39 -20.14
CA ARG A 221 2.45 -13.65 -18.92
C ARG A 221 3.12 -13.09 -17.67
N PRO A 222 2.34 -12.65 -16.67
CA PRO A 222 2.91 -12.26 -15.39
C PRO A 222 3.66 -13.39 -14.70
N ALA A 223 4.67 -13.02 -13.91
CA ALA A 223 5.42 -13.90 -13.02
C ALA A 223 5.33 -13.39 -11.58
N ALA A 224 5.55 -14.29 -10.62
CA ALA A 224 5.71 -13.94 -9.22
C ALA A 224 7.20 -13.75 -8.89
N LEU A 225 7.52 -12.76 -8.06
CA LEU A 225 8.85 -12.53 -7.54
C LEU A 225 8.83 -12.68 -6.01
N SER A 226 9.87 -13.32 -5.49
CA SER A 226 10.19 -13.35 -4.07
C SER A 226 11.67 -13.05 -3.88
N GLY A 227 12.06 -12.75 -2.65
CA GLY A 227 13.46 -12.53 -2.35
C GLY A 227 13.77 -12.37 -0.88
N THR A 228 15.06 -12.29 -0.61
CA THR A 228 15.60 -12.05 0.72
C THR A 228 16.55 -10.87 0.66
N PHE A 229 16.41 -9.97 1.62
CA PHE A 229 17.32 -8.87 1.83
C PHE A 229 17.96 -8.99 3.20
N ALA A 230 19.27 -9.27 3.23
CA ALA A 230 20.08 -9.28 4.44
C ALA A 230 20.33 -7.83 4.90
N CYS A 231 19.28 -7.19 5.43
CA CYS A 231 19.34 -5.83 5.90
C CYS A 231 19.88 -5.74 7.34
N HIS A 232 20.62 -4.68 7.59
CA HIS A 232 20.94 -4.21 8.94
C HIS A 232 20.40 -2.81 9.14
N GLY A 233 19.57 -2.59 10.16
CA GLY A 233 19.12 -1.25 10.52
C GLY A 233 17.91 -0.74 9.71
N LEU A 234 17.25 -1.60 8.94
CA LEU A 234 16.20 -1.21 8.00
C LEU A 234 15.07 -2.24 7.97
N PHE A 235 13.83 -1.75 8.00
CA PHE A 235 12.64 -2.44 7.51
C PHE A 235 12.36 -1.93 6.09
N THR A 236 12.11 -2.84 5.14
CA THR A 236 11.79 -2.46 3.76
C THR A 236 10.85 -3.47 3.13
N ARG A 237 9.76 -2.96 2.55
CA ARG A 237 9.12 -3.59 1.41
C ARG A 237 9.52 -2.82 0.16
N PRO A 238 10.21 -3.46 -0.79
CA PRO A 238 10.69 -2.75 -1.97
C PRO A 238 9.50 -2.17 -2.74
N TYR A 239 9.68 -0.97 -3.29
CA TYR A 239 8.73 -0.51 -4.30
C TYR A 239 9.02 -1.27 -5.59
N VAL A 240 7.98 -1.76 -6.23
CA VAL A 240 8.01 -2.38 -7.54
C VAL A 240 7.55 -1.33 -8.52
N MET A 241 8.44 -0.91 -9.42
CA MET A 241 8.14 0.11 -10.42
C MET A 241 8.30 -0.49 -11.80
N SER A 242 7.27 -0.38 -12.64
CA SER A 242 7.34 -0.84 -14.03
C SER A 242 7.22 0.36 -14.97
N GLU A 243 8.13 0.44 -15.92
CA GLU A 243 8.15 1.46 -16.97
C GLU A 243 7.73 0.82 -18.28
N THR A 244 6.57 1.27 -18.76
CA THR A 244 6.02 0.93 -20.09
C THR A 244 5.92 2.20 -20.92
N THR A 245 4.79 2.41 -21.60
CA THR A 245 4.38 3.75 -22.06
C THR A 245 4.16 4.73 -20.91
N ARG A 246 3.83 4.22 -19.71
CA ARG A 246 3.63 4.99 -18.47
C ARG A 246 4.26 4.28 -17.27
N LEU A 247 4.49 5.05 -16.21
CA LEU A 247 4.96 4.60 -14.92
C LEU A 247 3.86 3.88 -14.16
N ASN A 248 4.20 2.73 -13.59
CA ASN A 248 3.35 1.98 -12.67
C ASN A 248 4.14 1.66 -11.42
N GLY A 249 3.46 1.54 -10.28
CA GLY A 249 4.11 1.04 -9.09
C GLY A 249 3.17 0.65 -7.96
N TYR A 250 3.73 -0.10 -7.03
CA TYR A 250 3.15 -0.57 -5.78
C TYR A 250 4.30 -1.07 -4.88
N HIS A 251 4.04 -1.45 -3.62
CA HIS A 251 5.06 -2.06 -2.77
C HIS A 251 4.86 -3.58 -2.72
N GLY A 252 5.94 -4.34 -2.58
CA GLY A 252 5.87 -5.77 -2.28
C GLY A 252 5.27 -6.05 -0.90
N GLY A 253 5.06 -7.32 -0.57
CA GLY A 253 4.64 -7.79 0.75
C GLY A 253 5.77 -8.50 1.50
N ASP A 254 5.68 -8.58 2.83
CA ASP A 254 6.57 -9.43 3.63
C ASP A 254 6.06 -10.86 3.64
N ARG A 255 6.95 -11.86 3.68
CA ARG A 255 6.52 -13.22 3.98
C ARG A 255 6.14 -13.33 5.45
N TYR A 256 4.91 -13.77 5.70
CA TYR A 256 4.38 -13.97 7.05
C TYR A 256 4.35 -15.46 7.42
N GLU A 257 4.72 -15.73 8.66
CA GLU A 257 4.57 -17.03 9.30
C GLU A 257 3.30 -17.03 10.15
N TRP A 258 2.33 -17.86 9.75
CA TRP A 258 1.14 -18.13 10.55
C TRP A 258 0.74 -19.59 10.48
N ASP A 259 0.04 -20.03 11.53
CA ASP A 259 -0.61 -21.33 11.54
C ASP A 259 -1.91 -21.31 10.72
N GLY A 260 -2.23 -22.46 10.12
CA GLY A 260 -3.52 -22.66 9.49
C GLY A 260 -4.68 -22.55 10.50
N LEU A 261 -5.76 -21.91 10.07
CA LEU A 261 -7.01 -21.77 10.80
C LEU A 261 -7.65 -23.15 11.05
N PRO A 262 -7.82 -23.58 12.31
CA PRO A 262 -8.47 -24.86 12.59
C PRO A 262 -9.91 -24.89 12.10
N ARG A 263 -10.36 -26.06 11.59
CA ARG A 263 -11.72 -26.25 11.05
C ARG A 263 -12.83 -25.71 11.96
N ARG A 264 -12.73 -25.92 13.29
CA ARG A 264 -13.75 -25.41 14.23
C ARG A 264 -13.89 -23.88 14.19
N ARG A 265 -12.77 -23.15 14.06
CA ARG A 265 -12.77 -21.69 13.93
C ARG A 265 -13.26 -21.27 12.55
N TYR A 266 -12.83 -21.97 11.50
CA TYR A 266 -13.33 -21.73 10.15
C TYR A 266 -14.86 -21.89 10.05
N THR A 267 -15.44 -22.94 10.64
CA THR A 267 -16.89 -23.13 10.72
C THR A 267 -17.58 -22.09 11.59
N ALA A 268 -16.96 -21.64 12.69
CA ALA A 268 -17.49 -20.55 13.52
C ALA A 268 -17.55 -19.21 12.76
N LEU A 269 -16.68 -19.04 11.77
CA LEU A 269 -16.70 -17.96 10.78
C LEU A 269 -17.60 -18.32 9.58
N GLY A 270 -18.80 -18.85 9.85
CA GLY A 270 -19.83 -19.07 8.83
C GLY A 270 -19.49 -20.12 7.75
N GLY A 271 -18.42 -20.91 7.90
CA GLY A 271 -17.96 -21.83 6.87
C GLY A 271 -17.33 -21.16 5.64
N ARG A 272 -17.08 -19.85 5.73
CA ARG A 272 -16.36 -19.05 4.73
C ARG A 272 -14.99 -18.57 5.24
N GLY A 273 -14.70 -18.77 6.52
CA GLY A 273 -13.45 -18.29 7.11
C GLY A 273 -13.35 -16.77 7.07
N GLN A 274 -12.13 -16.24 7.03
CA GLN A 274 -11.90 -14.82 6.80
C GLN A 274 -12.23 -14.45 5.35
N VAL A 275 -12.87 -13.31 5.15
CA VAL A 275 -13.29 -12.82 3.81
C VAL A 275 -12.49 -11.58 3.42
N ASN A 276 -12.25 -11.39 2.13
CA ASN A 276 -11.53 -10.23 1.59
C ASN A 276 -12.42 -9.47 0.60
N PRO A 277 -13.22 -8.48 1.05
CA PRO A 277 -14.07 -7.68 0.19
C PRO A 277 -13.26 -6.57 -0.51
N MET A 278 -13.19 -6.63 -1.83
CA MET A 278 -12.41 -5.71 -2.65
C MET A 278 -13.24 -5.00 -3.70
N ALA A 279 -13.01 -3.69 -3.86
CA ALA A 279 -13.67 -2.89 -4.87
C ALA A 279 -13.48 -3.50 -6.26
N VAL A 280 -14.56 -3.57 -7.03
CA VAL A 280 -14.56 -3.99 -8.42
C VAL A 280 -15.05 -2.82 -9.26
N LEU A 281 -14.23 -2.44 -10.22
CA LEU A 281 -14.55 -1.47 -11.25
C LEU A 281 -14.33 -2.16 -12.60
N ASN A 282 -15.40 -2.33 -13.35
CA ASN A 282 -15.35 -2.82 -14.72
C ASN A 282 -16.08 -1.79 -15.59
N THR A 283 -15.37 -0.84 -16.16
CA THR A 283 -15.93 0.25 -16.98
C THR A 283 -15.21 0.30 -18.31
N GLU A 284 -15.70 1.06 -19.29
CA GLU A 284 -15.00 1.20 -20.58
C GLU A 284 -13.49 1.50 -20.44
N GLU A 285 -13.10 2.27 -19.42
CA GLU A 285 -11.70 2.67 -19.21
C GLU A 285 -10.90 1.72 -18.32
N LEU A 286 -11.55 0.89 -17.48
CA LEU A 286 -10.91 0.21 -16.36
C LEU A 286 -11.44 -1.22 -16.18
N ARG A 287 -10.52 -2.19 -16.08
CA ARG A 287 -10.79 -3.61 -15.87
C ARG A 287 -10.15 -4.11 -14.58
N THR A 288 -10.89 -4.88 -13.80
CA THR A 288 -10.40 -5.45 -12.52
C THR A 288 -9.91 -6.89 -12.69
N PHE A 289 -8.71 -7.17 -12.19
CA PHE A 289 -8.11 -8.50 -12.11
C PHE A 289 -7.73 -8.84 -10.68
N VAL A 290 -7.82 -10.12 -10.34
CA VAL A 290 -7.46 -10.67 -9.03
C VAL A 290 -6.24 -11.56 -9.18
N ASN A 291 -5.24 -11.36 -8.32
CA ASN A 291 -4.05 -12.20 -8.21
C ASN A 291 -4.00 -12.77 -6.79
N ILE A 292 -4.05 -14.09 -6.65
CA ILE A 292 -4.03 -14.78 -5.36
C ILE A 292 -2.68 -15.46 -5.17
N PHE A 293 -2.14 -15.35 -3.96
CA PHE A 293 -0.92 -16.00 -3.55
C PHE A 293 -1.18 -17.02 -2.45
N ASN A 294 -0.38 -18.09 -2.45
CA ASN A 294 -0.24 -19.01 -1.33
C ASN A 294 1.22 -19.07 -0.90
N THR A 295 1.74 -17.96 -0.41
CA THR A 295 3.17 -17.77 -0.07
C THR A 295 3.45 -17.74 1.44
N HIS A 296 2.40 -17.77 2.26
CA HIS A 296 2.44 -17.50 3.70
C HIS A 296 2.08 -18.72 4.53
N GLY A 297 2.50 -18.71 5.79
CA GLY A 297 2.26 -19.81 6.72
C GLY A 297 2.86 -21.15 6.29
N HIS A 298 2.45 -22.19 7.02
CA HIS A 298 3.04 -23.54 6.93
C HIS A 298 2.19 -24.55 6.15
N LEU A 299 1.07 -24.13 5.55
CA LEU A 299 0.25 -25.02 4.73
C LEU A 299 0.84 -25.10 3.33
N GLU A 300 1.20 -26.31 2.92
CA GLU A 300 1.79 -26.59 1.60
C GLU A 300 0.76 -27.07 0.58
N ASP A 301 -0.48 -27.36 1.01
CA ASP A 301 -1.56 -27.83 0.16
C ASP A 301 -2.15 -26.71 -0.71
N ASP A 302 -2.62 -27.09 -1.89
CA ASP A 302 -3.38 -26.21 -2.77
C ASP A 302 -4.71 -25.81 -2.14
N CYS A 303 -5.06 -24.54 -2.34
CA CYS A 303 -6.24 -23.94 -1.72
C CYS A 303 -7.11 -23.30 -2.80
N TRP A 304 -8.30 -23.85 -3.00
CA TRP A 304 -9.30 -23.24 -3.86
C TRP A 304 -9.91 -22.02 -3.17
N VAL A 305 -10.22 -20.99 -3.96
CA VAL A 305 -10.87 -19.76 -3.52
C VAL A 305 -12.21 -19.63 -4.22
N ASP A 306 -13.24 -19.39 -3.42
CA ASP A 306 -14.59 -19.06 -3.85
C ASP A 306 -14.70 -17.53 -4.05
N ALA A 307 -15.50 -17.13 -5.03
CA ALA A 307 -15.72 -15.73 -5.38
C ALA A 307 -17.20 -15.35 -5.31
N TYR A 308 -17.50 -14.29 -4.57
CA TYR A 308 -18.82 -13.71 -4.43
C TYR A 308 -18.77 -12.28 -4.95
N LEU A 309 -19.46 -12.00 -6.05
CA LEU A 309 -19.47 -10.71 -6.70
C LEU A 309 -20.80 -10.01 -6.42
N SER A 310 -20.75 -8.93 -5.65
CA SER A 310 -21.91 -8.12 -5.28
C SER A 310 -21.86 -6.77 -5.98
N ASP A 311 -22.99 -6.29 -6.48
CA ASP A 311 -23.10 -4.98 -7.13
C ASP A 311 -23.10 -3.81 -6.12
N ALA A 312 -23.23 -2.58 -6.63
CA ALA A 312 -23.25 -1.37 -5.82
C ALA A 312 -24.40 -1.32 -4.80
N ASP A 313 -25.52 -2.00 -5.06
CA ASP A 313 -26.69 -2.07 -4.18
C ASP A 313 -26.61 -3.24 -3.19
N GLY A 314 -25.61 -4.12 -3.37
CA GLY A 314 -25.36 -5.29 -2.55
C GLY A 314 -26.10 -6.55 -2.98
N THR A 315 -26.62 -6.56 -4.21
CA THR A 315 -27.16 -7.78 -4.82
C THR A 315 -26.02 -8.67 -5.28
N LEU A 316 -26.08 -9.95 -4.94
CA LEU A 316 -25.14 -10.95 -5.44
C LEU A 316 -25.34 -11.14 -6.95
N ALA A 317 -24.49 -10.51 -7.75
CA ALA A 317 -24.52 -10.57 -9.21
C ALA A 317 -23.99 -11.91 -9.73
N ALA A 318 -22.95 -12.46 -9.08
CA ALA A 318 -22.40 -13.76 -9.43
C ALA A 318 -21.78 -14.47 -8.22
N PHE A 319 -21.83 -15.80 -8.24
CA PHE A 319 -21.08 -16.65 -7.33
C PHE A 319 -20.37 -17.74 -8.13
N ARG A 320 -19.09 -17.93 -7.85
CA ARG A 320 -18.30 -19.01 -8.43
C ARG A 320 -17.54 -19.76 -7.34
N GLU A 321 -17.97 -20.99 -7.14
CA GLU A 321 -17.27 -21.97 -6.31
C GLU A 321 -15.96 -22.40 -7.01
N ARG A 322 -14.86 -22.51 -6.24
CA ARG A 322 -13.54 -22.92 -6.72
C ARG A 322 -13.08 -22.15 -7.96
N TRP A 323 -13.18 -20.82 -7.91
CA TRP A 323 -12.81 -19.98 -9.04
C TRP A 323 -11.32 -20.02 -9.35
N LEU A 324 -10.47 -19.85 -8.33
CA LEU A 324 -9.01 -19.81 -8.46
C LEU A 324 -8.36 -20.80 -7.50
N CYS A 325 -7.30 -21.47 -7.95
CA CYS A 325 -6.50 -22.37 -7.12
C CYS A 325 -5.20 -21.70 -6.71
N ALA A 326 -5.07 -21.32 -5.45
CA ALA A 326 -3.85 -20.77 -4.87
C ALA A 326 -2.86 -21.91 -4.58
N THR A 327 -2.15 -22.35 -5.62
CA THR A 327 -1.08 -23.34 -5.50
C THR A 327 0.11 -22.75 -4.75
N ARG A 328 0.77 -23.57 -3.93
CA ARG A 328 1.87 -23.14 -3.06
C ARG A 328 3.00 -22.47 -3.85
N HIS A 329 3.36 -21.25 -3.44
CA HIS A 329 4.34 -20.41 -4.12
C HIS A 329 4.00 -20.08 -5.58
N GLU A 330 2.75 -20.22 -6.00
CA GLU A 330 2.29 -19.89 -7.35
C GLU A 330 1.32 -18.72 -7.35
N LEU A 331 1.19 -18.12 -8.53
CA LEU A 331 0.28 -17.03 -8.80
C LEU A 331 -0.97 -17.60 -9.48
N ALA A 332 -2.12 -17.48 -8.81
CA ALA A 332 -3.40 -17.72 -9.44
C ALA A 332 -4.00 -16.38 -9.88
N ARG A 333 -4.47 -16.28 -11.12
CA ARG A 333 -4.98 -15.03 -11.69
C ARG A 333 -6.35 -15.24 -12.33
N GLY A 334 -7.29 -14.34 -12.06
CA GLY A 334 -8.61 -14.31 -12.68
C GLY A 334 -9.02 -12.89 -13.08
N ALA A 335 -9.75 -12.76 -14.18
CA ALA A 335 -10.37 -11.49 -14.59
C ALA A 335 -11.79 -11.43 -14.03
N VAL A 336 -12.22 -10.30 -13.46
CA VAL A 336 -13.57 -10.21 -12.88
C VAL A 336 -14.65 -10.30 -13.96
N GLU A 337 -14.34 -9.94 -15.20
CA GLU A 337 -15.23 -10.14 -16.36
C GLU A 337 -15.64 -11.61 -16.57
N ASP A 338 -14.80 -12.58 -16.15
CA ASP A 338 -15.11 -14.02 -16.22
C ASP A 338 -16.27 -14.43 -15.29
N LEU A 339 -16.67 -13.53 -14.39
CA LEU A 339 -17.78 -13.72 -13.44
C LEU A 339 -19.05 -12.97 -13.87
N LEU A 340 -18.95 -11.99 -14.79
CA LEU A 340 -20.05 -11.09 -15.14
C LEU A 340 -20.96 -11.67 -16.24
N PRO A 341 -22.30 -11.62 -16.07
CA PRO A 341 -23.24 -11.90 -17.15
C PRO A 341 -23.94 -10.62 -17.67
N PRO A 342 -23.67 -10.13 -18.90
CA PRO A 342 -22.59 -10.46 -19.83
C PRO A 342 -21.21 -9.86 -19.47
N PRO A 343 -20.09 -10.40 -20.00
CA PRO A 343 -18.72 -10.03 -19.59
C PRO A 343 -18.36 -8.55 -19.80
N ASP A 344 -18.92 -7.93 -20.84
CA ASP A 344 -18.64 -6.53 -21.21
C ASP A 344 -19.52 -5.51 -20.48
N THR A 345 -20.31 -5.95 -19.49
CA THR A 345 -21.19 -5.04 -18.76
C THR A 345 -20.39 -4.14 -17.84
N GLU A 346 -20.75 -2.85 -17.82
CA GLU A 346 -20.23 -1.97 -16.79
C GLU A 346 -20.65 -2.47 -15.41
N PHE A 347 -19.70 -2.53 -14.48
CA PHE A 347 -19.92 -3.05 -13.14
C PHE A 347 -19.16 -2.22 -12.12
N VAL A 348 -19.88 -1.82 -11.07
CA VAL A 348 -19.33 -1.23 -9.86
C VAL A 348 -19.90 -2.03 -8.69
N GLY A 349 -19.02 -2.45 -7.79
CA GLY A 349 -19.40 -3.30 -6.68
C GLY A 349 -18.17 -3.78 -5.93
N HIS A 350 -18.23 -4.98 -5.39
CA HIS A 350 -17.08 -5.63 -4.80
C HIS A 350 -17.08 -7.14 -5.01
N ILE A 351 -15.90 -7.72 -4.91
CA ILE A 351 -15.70 -9.16 -4.84
C ILE A 351 -15.26 -9.54 -3.43
N ALA A 352 -15.97 -10.46 -2.80
CA ALA A 352 -15.55 -11.10 -1.57
C ALA A 352 -14.92 -12.47 -1.88
N LEU A 353 -13.65 -12.62 -1.50
CA LEU A 353 -12.89 -13.85 -1.68
C LEU A 353 -12.77 -14.60 -0.36
N CYS A 354 -12.93 -15.92 -0.41
CA CYS A 354 -12.67 -16.80 0.72
C CYS A 354 -12.16 -18.17 0.26
N TYR A 355 -11.45 -18.89 1.14
CA TYR A 355 -11.09 -20.27 0.82
C TYR A 355 -12.33 -21.14 0.70
N HIS A 356 -12.26 -22.15 -0.16
CA HIS A 356 -13.32 -23.12 -0.37
C HIS A 356 -13.34 -24.15 0.77
N ASP A 357 -14.51 -24.45 1.33
CA ASP A 357 -14.66 -25.52 2.33
C ASP A 357 -14.71 -26.91 1.67
N ASP A 358 -13.56 -27.56 1.58
CA ASP A 358 -13.42 -28.97 1.18
C ASP A 358 -13.32 -29.93 2.36
N GLY A 359 -13.57 -29.46 3.58
CA GLY A 359 -13.53 -30.26 4.80
C GLY A 359 -12.14 -30.56 5.36
N ARG A 360 -11.08 -29.89 4.89
CA ARG A 360 -9.72 -30.01 5.45
C ARG A 360 -9.65 -29.67 6.95
N PRO A 361 -8.68 -30.23 7.70
CA PRO A 361 -8.55 -29.98 9.14
C PRO A 361 -8.08 -28.56 9.48
N LYS A 362 -7.32 -27.93 8.58
CA LYS A 362 -6.81 -26.56 8.68
C LYS A 362 -6.94 -25.85 7.34
N PHE A 363 -7.37 -24.60 7.37
CA PHE A 363 -7.45 -23.71 6.23
C PHE A 363 -6.33 -22.67 6.32
N PRO A 364 -5.86 -22.08 5.22
CA PRO A 364 -4.97 -20.93 5.35
C PRO A 364 -5.71 -19.81 6.08
N GLY A 365 -5.01 -19.09 6.95
CA GLY A 365 -5.62 -18.09 7.82
C GLY A 365 -6.25 -16.97 7.01
N THR A 366 -5.46 -16.37 6.12
CA THR A 366 -5.79 -15.14 5.41
C THR A 366 -5.64 -15.36 3.89
N VAL A 367 -6.66 -15.03 3.11
CA VAL A 367 -6.54 -14.90 1.64
C VAL A 367 -5.86 -13.57 1.36
N GLN A 368 -4.77 -13.61 0.61
CA GLN A 368 -4.12 -12.41 0.09
C GLN A 368 -4.44 -12.26 -1.39
N ALA A 369 -4.89 -11.08 -1.74
CA ALA A 369 -5.25 -10.76 -3.11
C ALA A 369 -4.61 -9.43 -3.52
N LEU A 370 -3.77 -9.48 -4.54
CA LEU A 370 -3.32 -8.27 -5.24
C LEU A 370 -4.32 -7.95 -6.34
N MET A 371 -5.07 -6.88 -6.12
CA MET A 371 -6.01 -6.35 -7.09
C MET A 371 -5.26 -5.51 -8.12
N GLU A 372 -5.56 -5.72 -9.40
CA GLU A 372 -5.06 -4.92 -10.50
C GLU A 372 -6.24 -4.22 -11.19
N TYR A 373 -6.15 -2.90 -11.29
CA TYR A 373 -7.08 -2.06 -12.06
C TYR A 373 -6.37 -1.58 -13.30
N ARG A 374 -6.68 -2.21 -14.43
CA ARG A 374 -5.99 -2.02 -15.70
C ARG A 374 -6.75 -1.07 -16.60
N THR A 375 -6.02 -0.12 -17.17
CA THR A 375 -6.49 0.75 -18.25
C THR A 375 -5.66 0.51 -19.50
N ALA A 376 -5.98 1.20 -20.59
CA ALA A 376 -5.13 1.23 -21.79
C ALA A 376 -3.77 1.90 -21.54
N HIS A 377 -3.63 2.67 -20.45
CA HIS A 377 -2.44 3.47 -20.18
C HIS A 377 -1.57 2.87 -19.08
N ASN A 378 -2.16 2.21 -18.08
CA ASN A 378 -1.45 1.82 -16.87
C ASN A 378 -2.17 0.70 -16.10
N THR A 379 -1.49 0.13 -15.11
CA THR A 379 -2.03 -0.85 -14.16
C THR A 379 -1.81 -0.37 -12.73
N ALA A 380 -2.91 0.03 -12.07
CA ALA A 380 -2.90 0.37 -10.65
C ALA A 380 -3.04 -0.89 -9.79
N ARG A 381 -2.31 -0.98 -8.68
CA ARG A 381 -2.22 -2.19 -7.85
C ARG A 381 -2.43 -1.90 -6.37
N VAL A 382 -3.19 -2.75 -5.70
CA VAL A 382 -3.37 -2.69 -4.25
C VAL A 382 -3.46 -4.10 -3.67
N MET A 383 -2.72 -4.35 -2.59
CA MET A 383 -2.82 -5.59 -1.83
C MET A 383 -3.99 -5.51 -0.86
N ALA A 384 -4.67 -6.62 -0.67
CA ALA A 384 -5.64 -6.76 0.40
C ALA A 384 -5.61 -8.12 1.06
N TRP A 385 -6.12 -8.12 2.29
CA TRP A 385 -6.03 -9.23 3.23
C TRP A 385 -7.43 -9.61 3.68
N ALA A 386 -7.70 -10.92 3.71
CA ALA A 386 -8.91 -11.42 4.33
C ALA A 386 -8.88 -11.19 5.85
N ASP A 387 -10.04 -10.85 6.40
CA ASP A 387 -10.19 -10.68 7.84
C ASP A 387 -11.62 -11.04 8.27
N GLU A 388 -11.92 -10.88 9.56
CA GLU A 388 -13.21 -11.15 10.18
C GLU A 388 -14.18 -9.95 10.04
N TRP A 389 -14.36 -9.46 8.81
CA TRP A 389 -15.19 -8.29 8.50
C TRP A 389 -16.62 -8.42 9.03
N ASN A 390 -17.02 -7.48 9.89
CA ASN A 390 -18.35 -7.45 10.53
C ASN A 390 -18.78 -8.81 11.10
N SER A 391 -17.84 -9.57 11.69
CA SER A 391 -18.16 -10.82 12.39
C SER A 391 -19.08 -10.57 13.59
N ARG A 392 -19.78 -11.61 14.06
CA ARG A 392 -20.68 -11.52 15.23
C ARG A 392 -19.98 -10.95 16.47
N GLU A 393 -18.70 -11.25 16.66
CA GLU A 393 -17.91 -10.71 17.77
C GLU A 393 -17.70 -9.19 17.62
N ARG A 394 -17.34 -8.71 16.42
CA ARG A 394 -17.18 -7.28 16.16
C ARG A 394 -18.50 -6.53 16.28
N LEU A 395 -19.57 -7.09 15.72
CA LEU A 395 -20.93 -6.51 15.78
C LEU A 395 -21.51 -6.44 17.21
N ALA A 396 -20.92 -7.17 18.17
CA ALA A 396 -21.30 -7.12 19.57
C ALA A 396 -20.67 -5.96 20.35
N ARG A 397 -19.81 -5.14 19.73
CA ARG A 397 -19.15 -3.97 20.32
C ARG A 397 -19.62 -2.65 19.66
N PRO A 398 -20.92 -2.28 19.78
CA PRO A 398 -21.51 -1.16 19.06
C PRO A 398 -21.02 0.23 19.53
N ASP A 399 -20.30 0.29 20.64
CA ASP A 399 -19.73 1.50 21.25
C ASP A 399 -18.41 1.93 20.60
N VAL A 400 -17.82 1.10 19.73
CA VAL A 400 -16.56 1.38 19.06
C VAL A 400 -16.82 2.08 17.74
N THR A 401 -16.25 3.29 17.57
CA THR A 401 -16.19 3.94 16.26
C THR A 401 -14.87 3.59 15.58
N LEU A 402 -14.94 2.80 14.52
CA LEU A 402 -13.79 2.45 13.69
C LEU A 402 -13.46 3.61 12.75
N LYS A 403 -12.17 3.83 12.54
CA LYS A 403 -11.67 4.96 11.76
C LYS A 403 -10.55 4.52 10.84
N ALA A 404 -10.63 5.01 9.61
CA ALA A 404 -9.66 4.73 8.58
C ALA A 404 -9.41 6.00 7.76
N TYR A 405 -8.20 6.15 7.23
CA TYR A 405 -7.82 7.33 6.46
C TYR A 405 -7.01 7.00 5.22
N TYR A 406 -6.95 7.95 4.29
CA TYR A 406 -6.11 7.92 3.09
C TYR A 406 -5.91 9.35 2.57
N ARG A 407 -4.91 9.55 1.72
CA ARG A 407 -4.63 10.83 1.06
C ARG A 407 -5.63 11.05 -0.06
N VAL A 408 -6.11 12.28 -0.20
CA VAL A 408 -6.84 12.75 -1.37
C VAL A 408 -5.98 13.73 -2.14
N LEU A 409 -5.94 13.56 -3.47
CA LEU A 409 -5.35 14.49 -4.42
C LEU A 409 -6.46 15.12 -5.28
N HIS A 410 -6.57 16.44 -5.24
CA HIS A 410 -7.60 17.15 -5.97
C HIS A 410 -7.15 18.54 -6.42
N ASP A 411 -7.02 18.70 -7.74
CA ASP A 411 -6.77 19.98 -8.41
C ASP A 411 -7.15 19.86 -9.91
N GLY A 412 -6.65 20.77 -10.75
CA GLY A 412 -6.84 20.70 -12.20
C GLY A 412 -6.21 19.46 -12.87
N ARG A 413 -5.28 18.77 -12.21
CA ARG A 413 -4.58 17.58 -12.70
C ARG A 413 -5.17 16.30 -12.14
N PHE A 414 -5.60 16.28 -10.88
CA PHE A 414 -6.02 15.07 -10.18
C PHE A 414 -7.51 15.06 -9.82
N ARG A 415 -8.11 13.86 -9.83
CA ARG A 415 -9.43 13.59 -9.27
C ARG A 415 -9.38 12.32 -8.45
N SER A 416 -9.62 12.44 -7.15
CA SER A 416 -9.74 11.29 -6.24
C SER A 416 -11.17 10.75 -6.14
N PHE A 417 -11.26 9.45 -5.88
CA PHE A 417 -12.47 8.69 -5.61
C PHE A 417 -12.26 7.80 -4.38
N ILE A 418 -13.36 7.49 -3.71
CA ILE A 418 -13.40 6.57 -2.58
C ILE A 418 -14.38 5.44 -2.91
N SER A 419 -13.96 4.20 -2.66
CA SER A 419 -14.83 3.04 -2.57
C SER A 419 -15.10 2.71 -1.10
N ILE A 420 -16.37 2.72 -0.68
CA ILE A 420 -16.83 2.28 0.64
C ILE A 420 -17.64 1.01 0.48
N THR A 421 -17.13 -0.11 1.00
CA THR A 421 -17.80 -1.40 0.95
C THR A 421 -18.23 -1.83 2.34
N ASN A 422 -19.51 -2.12 2.50
CA ASN A 422 -20.08 -2.68 3.72
C ASN A 422 -20.34 -4.17 3.53
N SER A 423 -19.30 -4.97 3.72
CA SER A 423 -19.37 -6.42 3.59
C SER A 423 -19.47 -7.09 4.96
N GLY A 424 -20.31 -8.11 5.06
CA GLY A 424 -20.37 -9.00 6.20
C GLY A 424 -19.87 -10.39 5.86
N LEU A 425 -19.20 -11.02 6.81
CA LEU A 425 -18.75 -12.41 6.71
C LEU A 425 -19.93 -13.39 6.57
N ASP A 426 -21.02 -13.13 7.30
CA ASP A 426 -22.25 -13.93 7.28
C ASP A 426 -23.09 -13.63 6.01
N LEU A 427 -23.64 -14.67 5.37
CA LEU A 427 -24.45 -14.53 4.14
C LEU A 427 -25.79 -13.82 4.38
N ASP A 428 -26.31 -13.88 5.61
CA ASP A 428 -27.50 -13.20 6.06
C ASP A 428 -27.20 -11.84 6.71
N TYR A 429 -25.99 -11.30 6.53
CA TYR A 429 -25.66 -9.95 6.95
C TYR A 429 -26.61 -8.93 6.33
N ASP A 430 -27.37 -8.23 7.18
CA ASP A 430 -28.47 -7.35 6.80
C ASP A 430 -28.32 -5.91 7.34
N ARG A 431 -27.17 -5.59 7.94
CA ARG A 431 -26.95 -4.28 8.56
C ARG A 431 -26.53 -3.23 7.54
N THR A 432 -27.22 -2.10 7.56
CA THR A 432 -26.79 -0.86 6.89
C THR A 432 -25.75 -0.15 7.75
N ALA A 433 -24.63 0.26 7.16
CA ALA A 433 -23.66 1.10 7.84
C ALA A 433 -24.00 2.58 7.64
N GLU A 434 -24.03 3.33 8.73
CA GLU A 434 -23.98 4.79 8.70
C GLU A 434 -22.52 5.22 8.92
N TYR A 435 -22.03 6.16 8.12
CA TYR A 435 -20.66 6.61 8.20
C TYR A 435 -20.54 8.13 8.12
N THR A 436 -19.46 8.65 8.67
CA THR A 436 -19.03 10.05 8.54
C THR A 436 -17.77 10.11 7.71
N VAL A 437 -17.70 11.04 6.76
CA VAL A 437 -16.50 11.35 5.98
C VAL A 437 -16.02 12.74 6.37
N ARG A 438 -14.78 12.83 6.85
CA ARG A 438 -14.13 14.11 7.19
C ARG A 438 -12.99 14.35 6.21
N LEU A 439 -13.01 15.49 5.52
CA LEU A 439 -11.92 15.96 4.68
C LEU A 439 -11.11 17.01 5.45
N VAL A 440 -9.81 16.78 5.61
CA VAL A 440 -8.89 17.63 6.37
C VAL A 440 -7.82 18.19 5.42
N ASN A 441 -7.69 19.52 5.36
CA ASN A 441 -6.64 20.17 4.57
C ASN A 441 -5.34 20.35 5.38
N VAL A 442 -4.28 20.86 4.74
CA VAL A 442 -2.98 21.10 5.38
C VAL A 442 -3.00 22.17 6.48
N ALA A 443 -4.01 23.04 6.50
CA ALA A 443 -4.23 23.99 7.58
C ALA A 443 -4.91 23.35 8.81
N GLY A 444 -5.38 22.11 8.70
CA GLY A 444 -6.16 21.41 9.71
C GLY A 444 -7.61 21.87 9.78
N GLU A 445 -8.10 22.54 8.74
CA GLU A 445 -9.52 22.83 8.60
C GLU A 445 -10.24 21.57 8.14
N GLU A 446 -11.53 21.48 8.44
CA GLU A 446 -12.33 20.30 8.16
C GLU A 446 -13.56 20.62 7.30
N ARG A 447 -13.96 19.65 6.48
CA ARG A 447 -15.30 19.50 5.92
C ARG A 447 -15.83 18.14 6.35
N VAL A 448 -17.13 18.08 6.63
CA VAL A 448 -17.77 16.86 7.11
C VAL A 448 -19.02 16.61 6.30
N THR A 449 -19.19 15.37 5.87
CA THR A 449 -20.43 14.86 5.30
C THR A 449 -20.72 13.48 5.89
N THR A 450 -21.93 12.98 5.67
CA THR A 450 -22.39 11.69 6.18
C THR A 450 -23.02 10.90 5.06
N GLY A 451 -22.96 9.58 5.14
CA GLY A 451 -23.58 8.70 4.17
C GLY A 451 -24.04 7.39 4.78
N ARG A 452 -24.65 6.58 3.94
CA ARG A 452 -25.17 5.26 4.29
C ARG A 452 -24.87 4.29 3.18
N VAL A 453 -24.44 3.08 3.52
CA VAL A 453 -24.21 1.99 2.57
C VAL A 453 -24.93 0.74 3.06
N GLY A 454 -25.74 0.13 2.17
CA GLY A 454 -26.54 -1.05 2.47
C GLY A 454 -25.68 -2.28 2.84
N PRO A 455 -26.30 -3.36 3.33
CA PRO A 455 -25.58 -4.62 3.55
C PRO A 455 -25.05 -5.17 2.24
N GLN A 456 -23.81 -5.66 2.26
CA GLN A 456 -23.09 -6.17 1.08
C GLN A 456 -23.00 -5.16 -0.07
N ALA A 457 -23.23 -3.87 0.18
CA ALA A 457 -23.25 -2.84 -0.86
C ALA A 457 -21.90 -2.11 -0.94
N THR A 458 -21.68 -1.47 -2.08
CA THR A 458 -20.47 -0.67 -2.34
C THR A 458 -20.83 0.67 -2.94
N GLN A 459 -20.27 1.73 -2.39
CA GLN A 459 -20.35 3.07 -2.96
C GLN A 459 -19.01 3.48 -3.53
N PHE A 460 -18.98 3.82 -4.82
CA PHE A 460 -17.82 4.43 -5.48
C PHE A 460 -18.15 5.88 -5.83
N ILE A 461 -17.54 6.82 -5.11
CA ILE A 461 -17.94 8.23 -5.13
C ILE A 461 -16.70 9.10 -5.35
N ALA A 462 -16.81 10.12 -6.20
CA ALA A 462 -15.75 11.11 -6.36
C ALA A 462 -15.71 12.09 -5.19
N ILE A 463 -14.52 12.56 -4.80
CA ILE A 463 -14.39 13.48 -3.67
C ILE A 463 -15.09 14.83 -3.93
N ASP A 464 -15.12 15.30 -5.18
CA ASP A 464 -15.84 16.54 -5.55
C ASP A 464 -17.36 16.39 -5.53
N GLU A 465 -17.90 15.17 -5.53
CA GLU A 465 -19.33 14.92 -5.31
C GLU A 465 -19.69 14.97 -3.83
N LEU A 466 -18.79 14.53 -2.95
CA LEU A 466 -18.94 14.64 -1.49
C LEU A 466 -18.69 16.06 -0.98
N PHE A 467 -17.71 16.75 -1.58
CA PHE A 467 -17.28 18.09 -1.20
C PHE A 467 -17.11 18.97 -2.46
N PRO A 468 -18.19 19.60 -2.95
CA PRO A 468 -18.13 20.40 -4.18
C PRO A 468 -17.14 21.58 -4.13
N ASP A 469 -16.77 22.05 -2.94
CA ASP A 469 -15.78 23.12 -2.72
C ASP A 469 -14.33 22.62 -2.58
N VAL A 470 -14.05 21.31 -2.77
CA VAL A 470 -12.75 20.67 -2.48
C VAL A 470 -11.56 21.40 -3.11
N GLN A 471 -11.66 21.84 -4.36
CA GLN A 471 -10.57 22.54 -5.03
C GLN A 471 -10.23 23.86 -4.32
N SER A 472 -11.25 24.65 -3.97
CA SER A 472 -11.04 25.91 -3.23
C SER A 472 -10.62 25.68 -1.78
N PHE A 473 -11.04 24.55 -1.20
CA PHE A 473 -10.71 24.16 0.17
C PHE A 473 -9.25 23.73 0.34
N PHE A 474 -8.66 23.14 -0.70
CA PHE A 474 -7.26 22.75 -0.76
C PHE A 474 -6.32 23.92 -1.11
N GLY A 475 -6.82 24.91 -1.87
CA GLY A 475 -6.03 26.09 -2.25
C GLY A 475 -4.84 25.70 -3.14
N ASP A 476 -3.64 26.15 -2.78
CA ASP A 476 -2.42 25.91 -3.57
C ASP A 476 -1.80 24.52 -3.35
N THR A 477 -2.21 23.81 -2.29
CA THR A 477 -1.70 22.45 -2.02
C THR A 477 -2.75 21.44 -2.45
N PRO A 478 -2.50 20.64 -3.50
CA PRO A 478 -3.52 19.76 -4.08
C PRO A 478 -3.84 18.52 -3.22
N ALA A 479 -3.39 18.47 -1.97
CA ALA A 479 -3.42 17.30 -1.12
C ALA A 479 -4.11 17.57 0.23
N GLY A 480 -4.84 16.55 0.69
CA GLY A 480 -5.43 16.50 2.02
C GLY A 480 -5.63 15.05 2.47
N ILE A 481 -6.31 14.88 3.59
CA ILE A 481 -6.63 13.56 4.14
C ILE A 481 -8.14 13.42 4.23
N VAL A 482 -8.65 12.25 3.89
CA VAL A 482 -10.02 11.86 4.25
C VAL A 482 -9.96 10.83 5.36
N VAL A 483 -10.82 11.01 6.36
CA VAL A 483 -11.10 10.04 7.42
C VAL A 483 -12.54 9.56 7.27
N VAL A 484 -12.72 8.24 7.21
CA VAL A 484 -14.04 7.60 7.25
C VAL A 484 -14.22 6.97 8.63
N GLU A 485 -15.34 7.30 9.26
CA GLU A 485 -15.71 6.85 10.61
C GLU A 485 -17.02 6.06 10.54
N SER A 486 -17.08 4.89 11.18
CA SER A 486 -18.27 4.03 11.20
C SER A 486 -18.25 3.12 12.43
N ALA A 487 -19.43 2.75 12.95
CA ALA A 487 -19.56 1.72 13.98
C ALA A 487 -19.43 0.29 13.39
N LEU A 488 -19.62 0.15 12.08
CA LEU A 488 -19.38 -1.08 11.33
C LEU A 488 -18.03 -1.01 10.62
N ASP A 489 -17.43 -2.17 10.41
CA ASP A 489 -16.17 -2.29 9.69
C ASP A 489 -16.40 -2.10 8.19
N LEU A 490 -15.71 -1.15 7.59
CA LEU A 490 -15.90 -0.80 6.19
C LEU A 490 -14.61 -1.06 5.43
N ALA A 491 -14.71 -1.82 4.34
CA ALA A 491 -13.59 -2.02 3.45
C ALA A 491 -13.48 -0.80 2.53
N LEU A 492 -12.31 -0.14 2.60
CA LEU A 492 -12.07 1.13 1.92
C LEU A 492 -10.95 1.02 0.92
N VAL A 493 -11.17 1.54 -0.28
CA VAL A 493 -10.13 1.67 -1.30
C VAL A 493 -10.20 3.07 -1.87
N HIS A 494 -9.06 3.73 -1.98
CA HIS A 494 -8.93 5.04 -2.57
C HIS A 494 -8.34 4.95 -3.97
N PHE A 495 -8.89 5.74 -4.88
CA PHE A 495 -8.41 5.83 -6.26
C PHE A 495 -8.09 7.27 -6.58
N THR A 496 -7.06 7.49 -7.40
CA THR A 496 -6.78 8.81 -7.96
C THR A 496 -6.57 8.69 -9.45
N ARG A 497 -7.27 9.52 -10.22
CA ARG A 497 -7.13 9.62 -11.67
C ARG A 497 -6.39 10.91 -12.02
N HIS A 498 -5.38 10.81 -12.88
CA HIS A 498 -4.83 11.96 -13.57
C HIS A 498 -5.78 12.36 -14.72
N ARG A 499 -6.39 13.55 -14.64
CA ARG A 499 -7.45 14.04 -15.52
C ARG A 499 -7.02 14.08 -17.00
N ARG A 500 -5.79 14.50 -17.29
CA ARG A 500 -5.28 14.63 -18.68
C ARG A 500 -4.94 13.30 -19.35
N SER A 501 -4.20 12.42 -18.67
CA SER A 501 -3.71 11.16 -19.24
C SER A 501 -4.65 9.98 -19.02
N GLY A 502 -5.59 10.08 -18.09
CA GLY A 502 -6.44 8.95 -17.70
C GLY A 502 -5.71 7.87 -16.89
N VAL A 503 -4.47 8.10 -16.45
CA VAL A 503 -3.73 7.19 -15.56
C VAL A 503 -4.43 7.11 -14.20
N TRP A 504 -4.51 5.90 -13.64
CA TRP A 504 -5.08 5.66 -12.32
C TRP A 504 -4.03 5.18 -11.33
N SER A 505 -4.14 5.62 -10.08
CA SER A 505 -3.49 4.99 -8.94
C SER A 505 -4.53 4.55 -7.92
N VAL A 506 -4.16 3.58 -7.09
CA VAL A 506 -5.02 2.97 -6.09
C VAL A 506 -4.24 2.71 -4.82
N GLU A 507 -4.88 2.86 -3.69
CA GLU A 507 -4.31 2.68 -2.37
C GLU A 507 -5.38 2.14 -1.42
N HIS A 508 -5.00 1.24 -0.51
CA HIS A 508 -5.91 0.83 0.57
C HIS A 508 -5.78 1.79 1.75
N PHE A 509 -6.80 1.81 2.60
CA PHE A 509 -6.81 2.69 3.77
C PHE A 509 -5.73 2.32 4.79
N MET A 510 -5.41 3.30 5.62
CA MET A 510 -4.64 3.16 6.85
C MET A 510 -5.56 3.25 8.06
N SER A 511 -5.39 2.39 9.06
CA SER A 511 -6.23 2.38 10.26
C SER A 511 -5.84 3.45 11.28
N ILE A 512 -6.83 3.87 12.05
CA ILE A 512 -6.67 4.67 13.27
C ILE A 512 -7.13 3.82 14.46
N ALA A 513 -6.22 3.57 15.39
CA ALA A 513 -6.51 2.82 16.61
C ALA A 513 -7.51 3.59 17.48
N THR A 514 -8.57 2.90 17.91
CA THR A 514 -9.58 3.44 18.82
C THR A 514 -9.43 2.77 20.18
N ASP A 515 -9.18 3.56 21.23
CA ASP A 515 -9.10 3.06 22.61
C ASP A 515 -10.49 2.93 23.21
N VAL A 516 -10.82 1.73 23.67
CA VAL A 516 -12.07 1.40 24.35
C VAL A 516 -11.71 0.67 25.62
N ASP A 517 -11.89 1.32 26.78
CA ASP A 517 -11.58 0.79 28.10
C ASP A 517 -10.15 0.23 28.25
N GLY A 518 -9.16 0.84 27.58
CA GLY A 518 -7.76 0.43 27.60
C GLY A 518 -7.39 -0.64 26.57
N ALA A 519 -8.33 -1.03 25.69
CA ALA A 519 -8.11 -1.94 24.58
C ALA A 519 -8.18 -1.21 23.24
N TRP A 520 -7.09 -1.24 22.49
CA TRP A 520 -7.03 -0.68 21.13
C TRP A 520 -7.76 -1.56 20.13
N GLN A 521 -8.66 -0.94 19.35
CA GLN A 521 -9.43 -1.56 18.28
C GLN A 521 -9.05 -0.94 16.93
N LEU A 522 -8.95 -1.76 15.89
CA LEU A 522 -8.63 -1.34 14.52
C LEU A 522 -9.69 -1.89 13.54
N PRO A 523 -9.99 -1.17 12.45
CA PRO A 523 -10.70 -1.74 11.29
C PRO A 523 -10.02 -3.04 10.81
N CYS A 524 -10.79 -3.96 10.25
CA CYS A 524 -10.26 -5.17 9.60
C CYS A 524 -9.41 -4.80 8.39
N GLY A 525 -8.44 -5.64 8.04
CA GLY A 525 -7.58 -5.43 6.87
C GLY A 525 -6.48 -4.37 7.06
N SER A 526 -6.20 -3.98 8.31
CA SER A 526 -5.21 -2.96 8.66
C SER A 526 -3.96 -3.50 9.34
#